data_AF-A0A1L7GTF4-F1
#
_entry.id   AF-A0A1L7GTF4-F1
#
_cell.length_a   1.000
_cell.length_b   1.000
_cell.length_c   1.000
_cell.angle_alpha   90.00
_cell.angle_beta   90.00
_cell.angle_gamma   90.00
#
_symmetry.space_group_name_H-M   'P 1'
#
loop_
_entity.id
_entity.type
_entity.pdbx_description
1 polymer ?
#
loop_
_entity_poly.entity_id
_entity_poly.type
_entity_poly.pdbx_seq_one_letter_code
_entity_poly.pdbx_strand_id
1 'polypeptide(L)'
;MRTELKLETGETTEINGETYTKVTSNFLNPDNKKLYFYYDHKNEMFTDRRQAHFNVLSAHVDPAVIDWVVARYHCQRGNLRELQSDDPGVLIQAMLAVYSWCEMKEWLK
;
A
#
# COMPACT_ATOMS: atom_id res chain seq x y z
N MET A 1 -23.06 -11.98 -1.45
CA MET A 1 -22.30 -12.09 -0.17
C MET A 1 -21.25 -10.98 -0.21
N ARG A 2 -21.36 -9.93 0.61
CA ARG A 2 -20.30 -8.90 0.68
C ARG A 2 -19.17 -9.52 1.48
N THR A 3 -18.01 -9.70 0.87
CA THR A 3 -16.80 -10.10 1.60
C THR A 3 -16.41 -8.90 2.46
N GLU A 4 -16.60 -9.00 3.78
CA GLU A 4 -16.15 -7.96 4.71
C GLU A 4 -14.62 -7.88 4.68
N LEU A 5 -14.11 -6.64 4.70
CA LEU A 5 -12.67 -6.38 4.79
C LEU A 5 -12.17 -6.86 6.16
N LYS A 6 -11.32 -7.89 6.19
CA LYS A 6 -10.73 -8.41 7.42
C LYS A 6 -9.33 -7.84 7.59
N LEU A 7 -9.15 -7.02 8.62
CA LEU A 7 -7.89 -6.41 8.99
C LEU A 7 -7.41 -6.99 10.33
N GLU A 8 -6.14 -7.38 10.37
CA GLU A 8 -5.44 -7.86 11.56
C GLU A 8 -4.40 -6.78 11.95
N THR A 9 -4.56 -6.17 13.12
CA THR A 9 -3.56 -5.24 13.68
C THR A 9 -2.44 -6.04 14.36
N GLY A 10 -1.21 -5.79 13.95
CA GLY A 10 -0.01 -6.42 14.48
C GLY A 10 0.77 -5.51 15.43
N GLU A 11 2.08 -5.75 15.50
CA GLU A 11 2.99 -5.01 16.36
C GLU A 11 3.06 -3.53 16.00
N THR A 12 3.18 -2.70 17.03
CA THR A 12 3.53 -1.29 16.91
C THR A 12 5.05 -1.16 16.90
N THR A 13 5.57 -0.38 15.96
CA THR A 13 7.00 -0.17 15.74
C THR A 13 7.30 1.32 15.61
N GLU A 14 8.49 1.72 16.05
CA GLU A 14 8.99 3.07 15.83
C GLU A 14 9.97 3.07 14.66
N ILE A 15 9.74 3.97 13.70
CA ILE A 15 10.62 4.10 12.55
C ILE A 15 10.86 5.59 12.31
N ASN A 16 12.13 6.00 12.34
CA ASN A 16 12.55 7.41 12.23
C ASN A 16 11.89 8.34 13.28
N GLY A 17 11.61 7.82 14.48
CA GLY A 17 10.97 8.57 15.56
C GLY A 17 9.46 8.75 15.42
N GLU A 18 8.84 8.09 14.43
CA GLU A 18 7.39 8.04 14.27
C GLU A 18 6.86 6.64 14.60
N THR A 19 5.70 6.58 15.26
CA THR A 19 5.05 5.35 15.69
C THR A 19 4.09 4.84 14.62
N TYR A 20 4.22 3.57 14.26
CA TYR A 20 3.38 2.91 13.27
C TYR A 20 2.83 1.60 13.81
N THR A 21 1.58 1.26 13.51
CA THR A 21 1.04 -0.09 13.75
C THR A 21 0.94 -0.83 12.43
N LYS A 22 1.53 -2.03 12.35
CA LYS A 22 1.38 -2.87 11.15
C LYS A 22 -0.06 -3.36 11.05
N VAL A 23 -0.66 -3.24 9.88
CA VAL A 23 -2.01 -3.74 9.57
C VAL A 23 -1.91 -4.73 8.43
N THR A 24 -2.49 -5.91 8.62
CA THR A 24 -2.47 -7.00 7.62
C THR A 24 -3.88 -7.27 7.13
N SER A 25 -4.08 -7.35 5.82
CA SER A 25 -5.37 -7.67 5.20
C SER A 25 -5.43 -9.13 4.74
N ASN A 26 -6.62 -9.56 4.31
CA ASN A 26 -6.83 -10.86 3.67
C ASN A 26 -6.51 -10.89 2.15
N PHE A 27 -6.09 -9.77 1.57
CA PHE A 27 -5.61 -9.72 0.19
C PHE A 27 -4.16 -10.20 0.09
N LEU A 28 -3.73 -10.62 -1.10
CA LEU A 28 -2.37 -11.07 -1.35
C LEU A 28 -1.55 -9.99 -2.06
N ASN A 29 -0.25 -9.94 -1.75
CA ASN A 29 0.73 -9.20 -2.53
C ASN A 29 1.31 -10.09 -3.65
N PRO A 30 2.16 -9.56 -4.56
CA PRO A 30 2.77 -10.34 -5.64
C PRO A 30 3.52 -11.61 -5.21
N ASP A 31 4.08 -11.63 -3.99
CA ASP A 31 4.76 -12.81 -3.42
C ASP A 31 3.79 -13.86 -2.85
N ASN A 32 2.48 -13.73 -3.07
CA ASN A 32 1.42 -14.56 -2.48
C ASN A 32 1.40 -14.54 -0.93
N LYS A 33 1.93 -13.48 -0.31
CA LYS A 33 1.82 -13.25 1.15
C LYS A 33 0.67 -12.30 1.43
N LYS A 34 0.12 -12.34 2.65
CA LYS A 34 -0.88 -11.36 3.07
C LYS A 34 -0.35 -9.95 2.89
N LEU A 35 -1.13 -9.11 2.20
CA LEU A 35 -0.85 -7.69 2.00
C LEU A 35 -0.89 -6.99 3.35
N TYR A 36 0.19 -6.28 3.68
CA TYR A 36 0.26 -5.45 4.87
C TYR A 36 0.63 -4.01 4.52
N PHE A 37 0.24 -3.11 5.40
CA PHE A 37 0.49 -1.67 5.37
C PHE A 37 0.60 -1.20 6.82
N TYR A 38 0.68 0.11 7.06
CA TYR A 38 0.85 0.68 8.38
C TYR A 38 -0.21 1.72 8.69
N TYR A 39 -0.60 1.83 9.95
CA TYR A 39 -1.29 2.99 10.48
C TYR A 39 -0.25 3.91 11.11
N ASP A 40 -0.11 5.11 10.57
CA ASP A 40 0.74 6.19 11.08
C ASP A 40 -0.03 6.97 12.15
N HIS A 41 0.41 6.85 13.41
CA HIS A 41 -0.27 7.48 14.54
C HIS A 41 -0.12 8.99 14.58
N LYS A 42 0.92 9.55 13.95
CA LYS A 42 1.17 10.99 13.96
C LYS A 42 0.26 11.72 12.98
N ASN A 43 0.07 11.13 11.80
CA ASN A 43 -0.77 11.71 10.75
C ASN A 43 -2.20 11.15 10.77
N GLU A 44 -2.49 10.17 11.62
CA GLU A 44 -3.79 9.48 11.73
C GLU A 44 -4.28 8.91 10.39
N MET A 45 -3.36 8.32 9.61
CA MET A 45 -3.64 7.77 8.29
C MET A 45 -2.97 6.43 8.07
N PHE A 46 -3.55 5.60 7.20
CA PHE A 46 -2.89 4.42 6.69
C PHE A 46 -1.87 4.79 5.60
N THR A 47 -0.71 4.13 5.59
CA THR A 47 0.37 4.31 4.61
C THR A 47 0.92 2.96 4.14
N ASP A 48 1.22 2.87 2.85
CA ASP A 48 1.82 1.68 2.23
C ASP A 48 3.32 1.50 2.57
N ARG A 49 3.97 2.59 2.97
CA ARG A 49 5.42 2.72 3.24
C ARG A 49 6.26 2.14 2.12
N ARG A 50 6.64 2.98 1.15
CA ARG A 50 7.25 2.67 -0.16
C ARG A 50 8.40 1.66 -0.13
N GLN A 51 9.15 1.56 0.96
CA GLN A 51 10.20 0.55 1.11
C GLN A 51 9.66 -0.88 1.04
N ALA A 52 8.40 -1.12 1.45
CA ALA A 52 7.69 -2.37 1.26
C ALA A 52 7.42 -2.67 -0.23
N HIS A 53 7.18 -1.64 -1.06
CA HIS A 53 6.97 -1.81 -2.51
C HIS A 53 8.25 -2.21 -3.24
N PHE A 54 9.38 -1.58 -2.91
CA PHE A 54 10.66 -1.87 -3.56
C PHE A 54 11.19 -3.27 -3.31
N ASN A 55 10.81 -3.87 -2.18
CA ASN A 55 11.24 -5.23 -1.86
C ASN A 55 10.41 -6.29 -2.59
N VAL A 56 9.19 -5.95 -3.02
CA VAL A 56 8.25 -6.89 -3.65
C VAL A 56 8.18 -6.70 -5.17
N LEU A 57 8.49 -5.52 -5.67
CA LEU A 57 8.50 -5.20 -7.09
C LEU A 57 9.94 -5.13 -7.62
N SER A 58 10.31 -6.05 -8.50
CA SER A 58 11.54 -5.96 -9.32
C SER A 58 11.51 -4.80 -10.33
N ALA A 59 10.35 -4.15 -10.50
CA ALA A 59 10.12 -3.10 -11.47
C ALA A 59 10.11 -1.70 -10.85
N HIS A 60 10.73 -0.75 -11.54
CA HIS A 60 10.56 0.67 -11.25
C HIS A 60 9.12 1.10 -11.58
N VAL A 61 8.36 1.49 -10.54
CA VAL A 61 7.04 2.11 -10.72
C VAL A 61 7.23 3.53 -11.23
N ASP A 62 6.70 3.80 -12.41
CA ASP A 62 6.73 5.14 -12.99
C ASP A 62 5.94 6.11 -12.09
N PRO A 63 6.49 7.29 -11.70
CA PRO A 63 5.74 8.28 -10.95
C PRO A 63 4.35 8.60 -11.53
N ALA A 64 4.20 8.61 -12.86
CA ALA A 64 2.91 8.88 -13.50
C ALA A 64 1.83 7.85 -13.14
N VAL A 65 2.23 6.60 -12.85
CA VAL A 65 1.32 5.54 -12.42
C VAL A 65 0.83 5.81 -11.00
N ILE A 66 1.72 6.23 -10.10
CA ILE A 66 1.33 6.61 -8.74
C ILE A 66 0.34 7.76 -8.79
N ASP A 67 0.61 8.79 -9.59
CA ASP A 67 -0.29 9.94 -9.71
C ASP A 67 -1.67 9.55 -10.29
N TRP A 68 -1.69 8.65 -11.27
CA TRP A 68 -2.93 8.09 -11.80
C TRP A 68 -3.70 7.28 -10.75
N VAL A 69 -3.03 6.41 -9.98
CA VAL A 69 -3.65 5.62 -8.90
C VAL A 69 -4.23 6.55 -7.83
N VAL A 70 -3.46 7.55 -7.40
CA VAL A 70 -3.88 8.55 -6.40
C VAL A 70 -5.17 9.24 -6.85
N ALA A 71 -5.22 9.72 -8.09
CA ALA A 71 -6.41 10.35 -8.63
C ALA A 71 -7.61 9.38 -8.77
N ARG A 72 -7.35 8.13 -9.18
CA ARG A 72 -8.39 7.15 -9.50
C ARG A 72 -9.09 6.57 -8.28
N TYR A 73 -8.35 6.37 -7.20
CA TYR A 73 -8.82 5.74 -5.96
C TYR A 73 -9.06 6.74 -4.83
N HIS A 74 -8.84 8.04 -5.08
CA HIS A 74 -9.05 9.11 -4.10
C HIS A 74 -8.20 8.95 -2.82
N CYS A 75 -6.97 8.45 -2.97
CA CYS A 75 -5.99 8.44 -1.89
C CYS A 75 -5.05 9.66 -1.99
N GLN A 76 -4.06 9.75 -1.12
CA GLN A 76 -3.09 10.83 -1.05
C GLN A 76 -1.69 10.33 -1.37
N ARG A 77 -0.84 11.24 -1.84
CA ARG A 77 0.58 11.00 -2.03
C ARG A 77 1.35 11.56 -0.84
N GLY A 78 1.83 10.67 0.00
CA GLY A 78 2.68 10.99 1.14
C GLY A 78 4.13 11.26 0.76
N ASN A 79 4.96 11.39 1.80
CA ASN A 79 6.40 11.53 1.65
C ASN A 79 6.98 10.37 0.85
N LEU A 80 8.04 10.66 0.09
CA LEU A 80 8.72 9.67 -0.74
C LEU A 80 7.81 8.94 -1.75
N ARG A 81 6.61 9.42 -2.09
CA ARG A 81 5.63 8.77 -2.98
C ARG A 81 4.90 7.57 -2.36
N GLU A 82 4.77 7.56 -1.05
CA GLU A 82 3.88 6.63 -0.34
C GLU A 82 2.43 6.90 -0.70
N LEU A 83 1.63 5.84 -0.83
CA LEU A 83 0.18 5.94 -0.90
C LEU A 83 -0.37 6.06 0.52
N GLN A 84 -1.26 7.02 0.76
CA GLN A 84 -1.86 7.28 2.07
C GLN A 84 -3.38 7.43 1.97
N SER A 85 -4.11 6.96 2.98
CA SER A 85 -5.57 7.18 3.08
C SER A 85 -6.03 7.00 4.53
N ASP A 86 -7.08 7.70 4.91
CA ASP A 86 -7.85 7.47 6.14
C ASP A 86 -8.77 6.23 6.05
N ASP A 87 -9.06 5.74 4.83
CA ASP A 87 -9.78 4.49 4.59
C ASP A 87 -8.80 3.37 4.18
N PRO A 88 -8.69 2.29 4.98
CA PRO A 88 -7.78 1.19 4.67
C PRO A 88 -8.19 0.42 3.41
N GLY A 89 -9.49 0.39 3.08
CA GLY A 89 -9.99 -0.22 1.85
C GLY A 89 -9.55 0.54 0.61
N VAL A 90 -9.57 1.87 0.66
CA VAL A 90 -9.04 2.73 -0.41
C VAL A 90 -7.55 2.50 -0.60
N LEU A 91 -6.78 2.45 0.50
CA LEU A 91 -5.35 2.18 0.42
C LEU A 91 -5.05 0.81 -0.21
N ILE A 92 -5.76 -0.24 0.22
CA ILE A 92 -5.60 -1.59 -0.34
C ILE A 92 -5.88 -1.60 -1.85
N GLN A 93 -6.96 -0.96 -2.30
CA GLN A 93 -7.28 -0.88 -3.73
C GLN A 93 -6.17 -0.17 -4.52
N ALA A 94 -5.63 0.92 -3.98
CA ALA A 94 -4.54 1.66 -4.60
C ALA A 94 -3.25 0.83 -4.69
N MET A 95 -2.86 0.16 -3.60
CA MET A 95 -1.69 -0.73 -3.57
C MET A 95 -1.81 -1.87 -4.59
N LEU A 96 -2.97 -2.55 -4.65
CA LEU A 96 -3.21 -3.63 -5.59
C LEU A 96 -3.17 -3.13 -7.05
N ALA A 97 -3.70 -1.93 -7.34
CA ALA A 97 -3.62 -1.35 -8.68
C ALA A 97 -2.18 -1.10 -9.13
N VAL A 98 -1.32 -0.61 -8.22
CA VAL A 98 0.13 -0.46 -8.50
C VAL A 98 0.76 -1.81 -8.79
N TYR A 99 0.47 -2.83 -7.97
CA TYR A 99 1.02 -4.18 -8.16
C TYR A 99 0.60 -4.80 -9.49
N SER A 100 -0.69 -4.76 -9.83
CA SER A 100 -1.19 -5.28 -11.10
C SER A 100 -0.56 -4.57 -12.30
N TRP A 101 -0.36 -3.24 -12.23
CA TRP A 101 0.34 -2.53 -13.31
C TRP A 101 1.78 -3.03 -13.49
N CYS A 102 2.49 -3.29 -12.39
CA CYS A 102 3.87 -3.77 -12.45
C CYS A 102 3.95 -5.17 -13.06
N GLU A 103 3.10 -6.10 -12.61
CA GLU A 103 3.04 -7.46 -13.16
C GLU A 103 2.69 -7.43 -14.65
N MET A 104 1.68 -6.65 -15.06
CA MET A 104 1.32 -6.50 -16.47
C MET A 104 2.46 -5.91 -17.31
N LYS A 105 3.19 -4.94 -16.78
CA LYS A 105 4.34 -4.35 -17.49
C LYS A 105 5.50 -5.35 -17.65
N GLU A 106 5.71 -6.24 -16.67
CA GLU A 106 6.71 -7.29 -16.78
C GLU A 106 6.30 -8.37 -17.78
N TRP A 107 5.01 -8.73 -17.83
CA TRP A 107 4.48 -9.72 -18.79
C TRP A 107 4.52 -9.26 -20.25
N LEU A 108 4.47 -7.95 -20.50
CA LEU A 108 4.48 -7.38 -21.86
C LEU A 108 5.89 -7.13 -22.42
N LYS A 109 6.94 -7.55 -21.71
CA LYS A 109 8.33 -7.53 -22.20
C LYS A 109 8.69 -8.86 -22.87
#